data_AF-A0A1V0PSM8-F1
#
_entry.id   AF-A0A1V0PSM8-F1
#
_cell.length_a   1.000
_cell.length_b   1.000
_cell.length_c   1.000
_cell.angle_alpha   90.00
_cell.angle_beta   90.00
_cell.angle_gamma   90.00
#
_symmetry.space_group_name_H-M   'P 1'
#
loop_
_entity.id
_entity.type
_entity.pdbx_description
1 polymer ?
#
loop_
_entity_poly.entity_id
_entity_poly.type
_entity_poly.pdbx_seq_one_letter_code
_entity_poly.pdbx_strand_id
1 'polypeptide(L)'
;MSKLRIELVGGCYVVFDGGKRVGGQYSTHALAAARMENIQRARERAARVRKRPCLCCGHVFDSEGAHNRLCPECRRKSAGPDVLTVHAPE
;
A
#
# COMPACT_ATOMS: atom_id res chain seq x y z
N MET A 1 -14.84 -5.88 -10.91
CA MET A 1 -13.90 -4.76 -10.72
C MET A 1 -13.78 -4.03 -12.05
N SER A 2 -14.05 -2.74 -12.08
CA SER A 2 -13.95 -1.95 -13.31
C SER A 2 -12.51 -1.89 -13.81
N LYS A 3 -12.31 -1.94 -15.13
CA LYS A 3 -10.99 -1.90 -15.75
C LYS A 3 -10.50 -0.45 -15.81
N LEU A 4 -9.30 -0.20 -15.29
CA LEU A 4 -8.65 1.10 -15.42
C LEU A 4 -8.27 1.33 -16.89
N ARG A 5 -8.48 2.55 -17.39
CA ARG A 5 -8.12 2.97 -18.76
C ARG A 5 -7.57 4.39 -18.79
N ILE A 6 -6.67 4.67 -19.73
CA ILE A 6 -6.16 6.03 -19.99
C ILE A 6 -6.86 6.52 -21.24
N GLU A 7 -7.38 7.74 -21.20
CA GLU A 7 -8.00 8.40 -22.34
C GLU A 7 -7.42 9.80 -22.52
N LEU A 8 -7.30 10.23 -23.78
CA LEU A 8 -6.90 11.58 -24.14
C LEU A 8 -8.14 12.47 -24.20
N VAL A 9 -8.26 13.42 -23.28
CA VAL A 9 -9.40 14.33 -23.15
C VAL A 9 -8.87 15.76 -23.14
N GLY A 10 -9.27 16.57 -24.13
CA GLY A 10 -8.84 17.97 -24.21
C GLY A 10 -7.32 18.17 -24.31
N GLY A 11 -6.61 17.24 -24.95
CA GLY A 11 -5.14 17.27 -25.08
C GLY A 11 -4.37 16.80 -23.85
N CYS A 12 -5.05 16.32 -22.82
CA CYS A 12 -4.42 15.75 -21.61
C CYS A 12 -4.79 14.28 -21.44
N TYR A 13 -3.89 13.49 -20.87
CA TYR A 13 -4.14 12.09 -20.51
C TYR A 13 -4.83 12.02 -19.15
N VAL A 14 -5.91 11.26 -19.06
CA VAL A 14 -6.71 11.12 -17.83
C VAL A 14 -6.96 9.64 -17.56
N VAL A 15 -6.86 9.24 -16.28
CA VAL A 15 -7.13 7.86 -15.86
C VAL A 15 -8.60 7.73 -15.43
N PHE A 16 -9.29 6.77 -16.04
CA PHE A 16 -10.66 6.41 -15.76
C PHE A 16 -10.74 5.00 -15.18
N ASP A 17 -11.75 4.78 -14.35
CA ASP A 17 -12.15 3.47 -13.84
C ASP A 17 -13.55 3.16 -14.34
N GLY A 18 -13.65 2.33 -15.37
CA GLY A 18 -14.89 2.22 -16.15
C GLY A 18 -15.25 3.55 -16.79
N GLY A 19 -16.27 4.25 -16.25
CA GLY A 19 -16.71 5.57 -16.71
C GLY A 19 -16.39 6.73 -15.75
N LYS A 20 -15.79 6.46 -14.58
CA LYS A 20 -15.50 7.49 -13.58
C LYS A 20 -14.06 7.96 -13.69
N ARG A 21 -13.83 9.26 -13.77
CA ARG A 21 -12.50 9.86 -13.65
C ARG A 21 -11.94 9.61 -12.24
N VAL A 22 -10.80 8.93 -12.15
CA VAL A 22 -10.13 8.59 -10.87
C VAL A 22 -8.73 9.21 -10.74
N GLY A 23 -8.25 9.91 -11.78
CA GLY A 23 -6.97 10.58 -11.81
C GLY A 23 -7.02 12.07 -12.18
N GLY A 24 -5.87 12.73 -12.05
CA GLY A 24 -5.63 14.08 -12.56
C GLY A 24 -5.58 14.14 -14.08
N GLN A 25 -5.29 15.32 -14.61
CA GLN A 25 -4.89 15.53 -16.00
C GLN A 25 -3.37 15.46 -16.07
N TYR A 26 -2.85 14.68 -17.01
CA TYR A 26 -1.42 14.47 -17.18
C TYR A 26 -1.02 14.91 -18.59
N SER A 27 0.11 15.61 -18.69
CA SER A 27 0.63 16.09 -19.97
C SER A 27 1.16 14.96 -20.86
N THR A 28 1.51 13.80 -20.29
CA THR A 28 2.03 12.65 -21.02
C THR A 28 1.35 11.35 -20.62
N HIS A 29 1.30 10.40 -21.55
CA HIS A 29 0.77 9.07 -21.31
C HIS A 29 1.53 8.34 -20.19
N ALA A 30 2.85 8.50 -20.12
CA ALA A 30 3.69 7.87 -19.11
C ALA A 30 3.31 8.28 -17.67
N LEU A 31 3.01 9.56 -17.44
CA LEU A 31 2.56 10.04 -16.12
C LEU A 31 1.18 9.48 -15.76
N ALA A 32 0.26 9.41 -16.73
CA ALA A 32 -1.03 8.76 -16.53
C ALA A 32 -0.89 7.25 -16.25
N ALA A 33 0.05 6.57 -16.92
CA ALA A 33 0.35 5.16 -16.70
C ALA A 33 0.93 4.90 -15.30
N ALA A 34 1.89 5.72 -14.85
CA ALA A 34 2.41 5.65 -13.49
C ALA A 34 1.30 5.86 -12.45
N ARG A 35 0.37 6.80 -12.70
CA ARG A 35 -0.80 6.98 -11.84
C ARG A 35 -1.70 5.74 -11.83
N MET A 36 -2.01 5.18 -13.00
CA MET A 36 -2.83 3.98 -13.12
C MET A 36 -2.21 2.81 -12.34
N GLU A 37 -0.91 2.57 -12.48
CA GLU A 37 -0.19 1.52 -11.75
C GLU A 37 -0.29 1.71 -10.23
N ASN A 38 -0.14 2.95 -9.74
CA ASN A 38 -0.30 3.25 -8.32
C ASN A 38 -1.72 2.99 -7.81
N ILE A 39 -2.76 3.31 -8.60
CA ILE A 39 -4.15 3.00 -8.25
C ILE A 39 -4.36 1.48 -8.20
N GLN A 40 -3.80 0.74 -9.16
CA GLN A 40 -3.89 -0.71 -9.19
C GLN A 40 -3.21 -1.35 -7.97
N ARG A 41 -1.97 -0.95 -7.67
CA ARG A 41 -1.25 -1.42 -6.48
C ARG A 41 -2.00 -1.12 -5.18
N ALA A 42 -2.58 0.07 -5.05
CA ALA A 42 -3.38 0.44 -3.89
C ALA A 42 -4.63 -0.46 -3.74
N ARG A 43 -5.30 -0.81 -4.85
CA ARG A 43 -6.44 -1.74 -4.84
C ARG A 43 -6.02 -3.14 -4.44
N GLU A 44 -4.92 -3.64 -5.01
CA GLU A 44 -4.39 -4.96 -4.65
C GLU A 44 -3.99 -5.02 -3.18
N ARG A 45 -3.35 -3.96 -2.68
CA ARG A 45 -3.02 -3.80 -1.26
C ARG A 45 -4.29 -3.88 -0.41
N ALA A 46 -5.29 -3.06 -0.70
CA ALA A 46 -6.57 -3.05 0.02
C ALA A 46 -7.30 -4.40 -0.03
N ALA A 47 -7.26 -5.10 -1.17
CA ALA A 47 -7.86 -6.44 -1.30
C ALA A 47 -7.11 -7.52 -0.50
N ARG A 48 -5.81 -7.34 -0.26
CA ARG A 48 -4.98 -8.25 0.54
C ARG A 48 -5.07 -7.97 2.04
N VAL A 49 -5.46 -6.76 2.44
CA VAL A 49 -5.68 -6.43 3.85
C VAL A 49 -6.77 -7.33 4.42
N ARG A 50 -6.45 -8.06 5.49
CA ARG A 50 -7.40 -8.87 6.24
C ARG A 50 -7.35 -8.48 7.70
N LYS A 51 -8.52 -8.41 8.35
CA LYS A 51 -8.59 -8.27 9.80
C LYS A 51 -8.05 -9.53 10.46
N ARG A 52 -7.04 -9.39 11.31
CA ARG A 52 -6.42 -10.50 12.05
C ARG A 52 -6.20 -10.11 13.50
N PRO A 53 -6.38 -11.03 14.47
CA PRO A 53 -5.99 -10.79 15.85
C PRO A 53 -4.46 -10.70 15.94
N CYS A 54 -3.98 -9.74 16.72
CA CYS A 54 -2.58 -9.61 17.09
C CYS A 54 -2.11 -10.85 17.87
N LEU A 55 -0.96 -11.41 17.51
CA LEU A 55 -0.41 -12.56 18.24
C LEU A 55 0.06 -12.23 19.67
N CYS A 56 0.31 -10.95 19.97
CA CYS A 56 0.78 -10.52 21.29
C CYS A 56 -0.37 -10.15 22.23
N CYS A 57 -1.34 -9.35 21.76
CA CYS A 57 -2.41 -8.82 22.61
C CYS A 57 -3.83 -9.24 22.18
N GLY A 58 -3.98 -10.02 21.10
CA GLY A 58 -5.28 -10.44 20.58
C GLY A 58 -6.09 -9.35 19.84
N HIS A 59 -5.68 -8.07 19.92
CA HIS A 59 -6.41 -6.96 19.27
C HIS A 59 -6.54 -7.16 17.76
N VAL A 60 -7.74 -7.00 17.22
CA VAL A 60 -8.02 -7.18 15.79
C VAL A 60 -7.61 -5.93 15.02
N PHE A 61 -6.68 -6.07 14.09
CA PHE A 61 -6.18 -4.98 13.26
C PHE A 61 -6.11 -5.36 11.79
N ASP A 62 -5.99 -4.35 10.93
CA ASP A 62 -5.81 -4.52 9.50
C ASP A 62 -4.39 -5.02 9.20
N SER A 63 -4.29 -6.27 8.77
CA SER A 63 -3.03 -6.94 8.46
C SER A 63 -2.85 -7.09 6.96
N GLU A 64 -1.78 -6.51 6.44
CA GLU A 64 -1.45 -6.49 5.00
C GLU A 64 -0.88 -7.80 4.46
N GLY A 65 -0.67 -8.81 5.31
CA GLY A 65 -0.10 -10.10 4.91
C GLY A 65 0.47 -10.92 6.07
N ALA A 66 0.97 -12.12 5.78
CA ALA A 66 1.49 -13.07 6.77
C ALA A 66 2.65 -12.52 7.62
N HIS A 67 3.41 -11.54 7.09
CA HIS A 67 4.52 -10.87 7.76
C HIS A 67 4.08 -9.77 8.76
N ASN A 68 2.79 -9.41 8.79
CA ASN A 68 2.22 -8.38 9.69
C ASN A 68 1.21 -9.01 10.66
N ARG A 69 1.64 -9.84 11.63
CA ARG A 69 0.75 -10.43 12.67
C ARG A 69 0.79 -9.75 14.05
N LEU A 70 1.55 -8.68 14.20
CA LEU A 70 1.53 -7.82 15.39
C LEU A 70 0.82 -6.50 15.04
N CYS A 71 -0.07 -6.03 15.92
CA CYS A 71 -0.67 -4.71 15.77
C CYS A 71 0.42 -3.62 15.84
N PRO A 72 0.15 -2.40 15.33
CA PRO A 72 1.14 -1.32 15.30
C PRO A 72 1.78 -1.04 16.66
N GLU A 73 1.00 -1.13 17.74
CA GLU A 73 1.48 -0.91 19.11
C GLU A 73 2.44 -2.00 19.58
N CYS A 74 2.05 -3.27 19.46
CA CYS A 74 2.91 -4.40 19.84
C CYS A 74 4.16 -4.47 18.95
N ARG A 75 4.03 -4.17 17.66
CA ARG A 75 5.17 -4.11 16.74
C ARG A 75 6.21 -3.07 17.17
N ARG A 76 5.77 -1.86 17.53
CA ARG A 76 6.66 -0.80 18.00
C ARG A 76 7.37 -1.19 19.30
N LYS A 77 6.74 -1.99 20.16
CA LYS A 77 7.37 -2.54 21.38
C LYS A 77 8.40 -3.64 21.07
N SER A 78 8.14 -4.47 20.07
CA SER A 78 9.05 -5.58 19.68
C SER A 78 10.25 -5.12 18.84
N ALA A 79 10.11 -4.02 18.09
CA ALA A 79 11.25 -3.35 17.45
C ALA A 79 12.01 -2.56 18.52
N GLY A 80 12.62 -3.27 19.48
CA GLY A 80 13.52 -2.67 20.46
C GLY A 80 14.69 -1.96 19.74
N PRO A 81 15.41 -1.04 20.42
CA PRO A 81 16.60 -0.43 19.83
C PRO A 81 17.55 -1.55 19.45
N ASP A 82 18.03 -1.52 18.20
CA ASP A 82 19.12 -2.35 17.71
C ASP A 82 20.37 -2.00 18.54
N VAL A 83 20.51 -2.66 19.69
CA VAL A 83 21.73 -2.59 20.48
C VAL A 83 22.75 -3.45 19.75
N LEU A 84 23.51 -2.79 18.87
CA LEU A 84 24.87 -3.20 18.50
C LEU A 84 25.68 -3.34 19.80
N THR A 85 25.48 -4.44 20.50
CA THR A 85 26.27 -4.80 21.67
C THR A 85 27.52 -5.46 21.08
N VAL A 86 28.54 -4.63 20.88
CA VAL A 86 29.90 -5.10 20.63
C VAL A 86 30.30 -5.93 21.85
N HIS A 87 30.27 -7.26 21.70
CA HIS A 87 30.93 -8.14 22.64
C HIS A 87 32.44 -7.91 22.49
N ALA A 88 33.04 -7.22 23.47
CA ALA A 88 34.49 -7.13 23.59
C ALA A 88 35.05 -8.53 23.91
N PRO A 89 36.09 -9.02 23.23
CA PRO A 89 36.76 -10.25 23.61
C PRO A 89 37.62 -10.04 24.88
N GLU A 90 37.68 -11.10 25.69
CA GLU A 90 38.46 -11.26 26.93
C GLU A 90 39.98 -11.17 26.73
#